data_AF-A0A3A0AWP6-F1
#
_entry.id   AF-A0A3A0AWP6-F1
#
_cell.length_a   1.000
_cell.length_b   1.000
_cell.length_c   1.000
_cell.angle_alpha   90.00
_cell.angle_beta   90.00
_cell.angle_gamma   90.00
#
_symmetry.space_group_name_H-M   'P 1'
#
loop_
_entity.id
_entity.type
_entity.pdbx_description
1 polymer ?
#
loop_
_entity_poly.entity_id
_entity_poly.type
_entity_poly.pdbx_seq_one_letter_code
_entity_poly.pdbx_strand_id
1 'polypeptide(L)'
;MAKDKAKKPDDEAAPGVSVGGSVSGSNITIGNNNTTNIIQPPPAAEIHSALGAIPPARADAYVRRGNIEEDLRAALRKGGVSAIVGLHAPGGTGKTELAYRIANEAREGKLGFENALWLNVNDRSAREVAREALRICGIQLAPEATQSDELAELRHYF
;
A
#
# COMPACT_ATOMS: atom_id res chain seq x y z
N MET A 1 -14.36 -83.60 -30.99
CA MET A 1 -14.83 -83.67 -32.39
C MET A 1 -15.87 -82.57 -32.61
N ALA A 2 -15.73 -81.84 -33.73
CA ALA A 2 -16.64 -80.84 -34.33
C ALA A 2 -17.02 -79.60 -33.48
N LYS A 3 -16.52 -78.37 -33.72
CA LYS A 3 -16.53 -77.45 -34.88
C LYS A 3 -17.73 -76.47 -34.89
N ASP A 4 -17.37 -75.18 -34.89
CA ASP A 4 -17.91 -74.09 -35.73
C ASP A 4 -19.32 -73.50 -35.48
N LYS A 5 -19.41 -72.23 -35.02
CA LYS A 5 -19.57 -71.06 -35.92
C LYS A 5 -19.79 -69.73 -35.19
N ALA A 6 -19.20 -68.70 -35.76
CA ALA A 6 -19.28 -67.28 -35.40
C ALA A 6 -20.65 -66.63 -35.69
N LYS A 7 -21.00 -65.58 -34.92
CA LYS A 7 -21.79 -64.43 -35.41
C LYS A 7 -21.63 -63.19 -34.49
N LYS A 8 -21.08 -62.11 -35.06
CA LYS A 8 -21.35 -60.67 -34.75
C LYS A 8 -22.16 -60.14 -35.96
N PRO A 9 -22.65 -58.89 -36.01
CA PRO A 9 -22.99 -57.87 -34.99
C PRO A 9 -24.47 -57.39 -35.13
N ASP A 10 -25.00 -56.61 -34.20
CA ASP A 10 -26.18 -55.74 -34.40
C ASP A 10 -25.89 -54.44 -33.61
N ASP A 11 -25.27 -53.43 -34.22
CA ASP A 11 -25.90 -52.21 -34.79
C ASP A 11 -27.31 -51.90 -34.29
N GLU A 12 -27.40 -51.01 -33.29
CA GLU A 12 -28.63 -50.29 -32.96
C GLU A 12 -28.38 -48.78 -33.07
N ALA A 13 -29.30 -48.13 -33.78
CA ALA A 13 -29.15 -46.86 -34.46
C ALA A 13 -29.29 -45.63 -33.57
N ALA A 14 -28.59 -44.55 -33.96
CA ALA A 14 -28.79 -43.20 -33.43
C ALA A 14 -30.00 -42.50 -34.08
N PRO A 15 -30.74 -41.70 -33.30
CA PRO A 15 -31.39 -40.50 -33.82
C PRO A 15 -30.91 -39.23 -33.09
N GLY A 16 -30.62 -38.18 -33.86
CA GLY A 16 -30.08 -36.91 -33.36
C GLY A 16 -31.12 -35.96 -32.77
N VAL A 17 -30.64 -35.05 -31.92
CA VAL A 17 -31.23 -33.73 -31.60
C VAL A 17 -30.08 -32.74 -31.41
N SER A 18 -30.20 -31.56 -32.04
CA SER A 18 -29.24 -30.45 -31.98
C SER A 18 -29.66 -29.42 -30.93
N VAL A 19 -28.72 -28.74 -30.25
CA VAL A 19 -28.85 -27.32 -29.79
C VAL A 19 -27.47 -26.68 -29.74
N GLY A 20 -27.37 -25.46 -30.27
CA GLY A 20 -26.15 -24.75 -30.61
C GLY A 20 -25.38 -24.06 -29.49
N GLY A 21 -24.20 -23.58 -29.89
CA GLY A 21 -23.28 -22.78 -29.09
C GLY A 21 -21.96 -22.63 -29.86
N SER A 22 -21.90 -21.66 -30.77
CA SER A 22 -20.63 -21.23 -31.36
C SER A 22 -19.84 -20.46 -30.30
N VAL A 23 -18.70 -21.00 -29.89
CA VAL A 23 -17.61 -20.21 -29.32
C VAL A 23 -16.32 -20.67 -29.98
N SER A 24 -15.91 -19.86 -30.96
CA SER A 24 -14.58 -19.88 -31.54
C SER A 24 -13.55 -19.48 -30.47
N GLY A 25 -12.50 -20.27 -30.34
CA GLY A 25 -11.34 -19.95 -29.50
C GLY A 25 -10.98 -21.10 -28.59
N SER A 26 -9.95 -21.84 -28.99
CA SER A 26 -9.29 -22.85 -28.19
C SER A 26 -8.94 -22.32 -26.80
N ASN A 27 -9.41 -23.01 -25.75
CA ASN A 27 -8.62 -23.40 -24.58
C ASN A 27 -9.45 -24.35 -23.69
N ILE A 28 -9.10 -25.64 -23.76
CA ILE A 28 -9.54 -26.65 -22.82
C ILE A 28 -8.89 -26.32 -21.47
N THR A 29 -9.67 -26.03 -20.44
CA THR A 29 -9.17 -25.92 -19.06
C THR A 29 -9.45 -27.25 -18.36
N ILE A 30 -8.43 -28.12 -18.31
CA ILE A 30 -8.40 -29.25 -17.37
C ILE A 30 -8.02 -28.68 -16.01
N GLY A 31 -8.86 -28.88 -15.02
CA GLY A 31 -8.66 -28.36 -13.67
C GLY A 31 -7.35 -28.82 -13.03
N ASN A 32 -6.64 -27.88 -12.43
CA ASN A 32 -5.84 -28.15 -11.25
C ASN A 32 -6.01 -26.97 -10.28
N ASN A 33 -6.23 -27.31 -9.01
CA ASN A 33 -6.79 -26.44 -7.99
C ASN A 33 -5.70 -25.61 -7.31
N ASN A 34 -5.17 -24.60 -7.99
CA ASN A 34 -4.32 -23.61 -7.33
C ASN A 34 -4.82 -22.20 -7.65
N THR A 35 -5.68 -21.69 -6.77
CA THR A 35 -6.20 -20.32 -6.77
C THR A 35 -5.05 -19.36 -6.52
N THR A 36 -4.29 -19.06 -7.56
CA THR A 36 -3.36 -17.94 -7.58
C THR A 36 -4.18 -16.73 -8.01
N ASN A 37 -4.69 -15.98 -7.04
CA ASN A 37 -5.21 -14.64 -7.30
C ASN A 37 -4.02 -13.82 -7.85
N ILE A 38 -3.94 -13.68 -9.17
CA ILE A 38 -3.03 -12.74 -9.80
C ILE A 38 -3.65 -11.36 -9.57
N ILE A 39 -3.44 -10.82 -8.37
CA ILE A 39 -3.62 -9.39 -8.11
C ILE A 39 -2.53 -8.72 -8.96
N GLN A 40 -2.95 -8.12 -10.05
CA GLN A 40 -2.08 -7.27 -10.86
C GLN A 40 -1.54 -6.19 -9.91
N PRO A 41 -0.21 -6.09 -9.69
CA PRO A 41 0.31 -5.06 -8.81
C PRO A 41 -0.11 -3.70 -9.39
N PRO A 42 -0.56 -2.75 -8.54
CA PRO A 42 -0.80 -1.40 -9.02
C PRO A 42 0.48 -0.88 -9.70
N PRO A 43 0.36 -0.12 -10.81
CA PRO A 43 1.52 0.39 -11.52
C PRO A 43 2.43 1.13 -10.53
N ALA A 44 3.72 0.78 -10.53
CA ALA A 44 4.74 1.27 -9.61
C ALA A 44 4.91 2.81 -9.57
N ALA A 45 4.20 3.55 -10.43
CA ALA A 45 4.30 4.99 -10.56
C ALA A 45 3.46 5.78 -9.54
N GLU A 46 2.44 5.21 -8.90
CA GLU A 46 1.54 5.99 -8.01
C GLU A 46 1.99 6.05 -6.55
N ILE A 47 2.83 5.10 -6.13
CA ILE A 47 3.30 4.92 -4.74
C ILE A 47 4.16 6.10 -4.25
N HIS A 48 4.82 6.81 -5.16
CA HIS A 48 5.68 7.96 -4.81
C HIS A 48 4.95 9.29 -4.65
N SER A 49 3.66 9.38 -5.02
CA SER A 49 2.95 10.68 -5.10
C SER A 49 2.54 11.26 -3.74
N ALA A 50 2.36 10.41 -2.72
CA ALA A 50 1.91 10.82 -1.39
C ALA A 50 3.05 11.07 -0.40
N LEU A 51 4.25 10.51 -0.64
CA LEU A 51 5.45 10.90 0.09
C LEU A 51 5.78 12.36 -0.25
N GLY A 52 5.94 13.20 0.78
CA GLY A 52 6.09 14.65 0.60
C GLY A 52 4.76 15.42 0.46
N ALA A 53 3.60 14.76 0.53
CA ALA A 53 2.31 15.43 0.65
C ALA A 53 2.13 16.01 2.07
N ILE A 54 2.52 17.27 2.21
CA ILE A 54 2.39 18.04 3.45
C ILE A 54 1.10 18.87 3.33
N PRO A 55 0.18 18.81 4.31
CA PRO A 55 -1.01 19.65 4.30
C PRO A 55 -0.65 21.14 4.15
N PRO A 56 -1.52 21.96 3.53
CA PRO A 56 -1.28 23.38 3.45
C PRO A 56 -1.23 24.00 4.86
N ALA A 57 -0.31 24.95 5.03
CA ALA A 57 -0.28 25.79 6.23
C ALA A 57 -1.60 26.56 6.36
N ARG A 58 -2.05 26.81 7.59
CA ARG A 58 -3.31 27.53 7.83
C ARG A 58 -3.17 29.05 7.74
N ALA A 59 -1.94 29.56 7.78
CA ALA A 59 -1.66 30.98 7.76
C ALA A 59 -0.96 31.38 6.46
N ASP A 60 -1.33 32.54 5.91
CA ASP A 60 -0.74 33.09 4.68
C ASP A 60 0.73 33.48 4.85
N ALA A 61 1.15 33.78 6.09
CA ALA A 61 2.51 34.14 6.43
C ALA A 61 2.98 33.47 7.73
N TYR A 62 4.20 32.94 7.70
CA TYR A 62 4.86 32.35 8.86
C TYR A 62 5.70 33.40 9.60
N VAL A 63 5.44 33.57 10.89
CA VAL A 63 6.27 34.41 11.77
C VAL A 63 7.34 33.53 12.43
N ARG A 64 8.61 33.92 12.29
CA ARG A 64 9.73 33.19 12.89
C ARG A 64 9.62 33.14 14.40
N ARG A 65 9.99 31.99 14.98
CA ARG A 65 9.83 31.68 16.40
C ARG A 65 11.13 31.76 17.20
N GLY A 66 12.15 32.38 16.64
CA GLY A 66 13.46 32.56 17.27
C GLY A 66 14.25 31.26 17.33
N ASN A 67 15.00 31.07 18.42
CA ASN A 67 16.01 30.01 18.53
C ASN A 67 15.44 28.59 18.46
N ILE A 68 14.16 28.39 18.81
CA ILE A 68 13.52 27.06 18.80
C ILE A 68 13.55 26.40 17.41
N GLU A 69 13.52 27.18 16.33
CA GLU A 69 13.65 26.64 14.98
C GLU A 69 15.03 26.04 14.75
N GLU A 70 16.07 26.75 15.20
CA GLU A 70 17.44 26.31 15.01
C GLU A 70 17.77 25.13 15.92
N ASP A 71 17.27 25.14 17.15
CA ASP A 71 17.40 24.01 18.08
C ASP A 71 16.74 22.75 17.51
N LEU A 72 15.56 22.88 16.88
CA LEU A 72 14.87 21.78 16.22
C LEU A 72 15.64 21.25 15.00
N ARG A 73 16.17 22.15 14.15
CA ARG A 73 17.02 21.75 13.02
C ARG A 73 18.29 21.04 13.48
N ALA A 74 18.93 21.56 14.52
CA ALA A 74 20.13 20.96 15.11
C ALA A 74 19.82 19.58 15.69
N ALA A 75 18.71 19.43 16.41
CA ALA A 75 18.28 18.14 16.96
C ALA A 75 18.02 17.09 15.86
N LEU A 76 17.34 17.50 14.78
CA LEU A 76 17.07 16.63 13.63
C LEU A 76 18.36 16.19 12.91
N ARG A 77 19.29 17.13 12.67
CA ARG A 77 20.57 16.82 12.01
C ARG A 77 21.51 15.98 12.88
N LYS A 78 21.49 16.18 14.20
CA LYS A 78 22.34 15.44 15.15
C LYS A 78 21.94 13.97 15.29
N GLY A 79 20.69 13.63 14.94
CA GLY A 79 20.12 12.29 15.08
C GLY A 79 20.81 11.16 14.32
N GLY A 80 21.65 11.46 13.33
CA GLY A 80 22.23 10.43 12.47
C GLY A 80 21.12 9.68 11.70
N VAL A 81 21.03 8.36 11.89
CA VAL A 81 20.04 7.49 11.21
C VAL A 81 18.63 7.61 11.83
N SER A 82 18.49 7.93 13.12
CA SER A 82 17.17 8.11 13.74
C SER A 82 17.18 9.13 14.89
N ALA A 83 16.25 10.09 14.84
CA ALA A 83 15.97 11.02 15.93
C ALA A 83 14.47 11.13 16.18
N ILE A 84 14.10 11.13 17.46
CA ILE A 84 12.75 11.46 17.91
C ILE A 84 12.83 12.82 18.61
N VAL A 85 12.20 13.83 18.03
CA VAL A 85 12.18 15.19 18.58
C VAL A 85 10.75 15.58 18.91
N GLY A 86 10.51 15.90 20.19
CA GLY A 86 9.20 16.35 20.67
C GLY A 86 9.13 17.87 20.78
N LEU A 87 8.02 18.46 20.30
CA LEU A 87 7.71 19.87 20.50
C LEU A 87 6.53 20.01 21.48
N HIS A 88 6.80 20.56 22.66
CA HIS A 88 5.78 20.75 23.69
C HIS A 88 5.51 22.24 23.94
N ALA A 89 4.24 22.62 23.91
CA ALA A 89 3.74 23.96 24.20
C ALA A 89 2.21 23.91 24.39
N PRO A 90 1.59 24.91 25.01
CA PRO A 90 0.13 25.04 25.09
C PRO A 90 -0.60 24.99 23.73
N GLY A 91 -1.93 24.86 23.79
CA GLY A 91 -2.79 24.95 22.61
C GLY A 91 -2.65 26.32 21.91
N GLY A 92 -2.77 26.35 20.58
CA GLY A 92 -2.72 27.59 19.81
C GLY A 92 -1.33 28.23 19.64
N THR A 93 -0.28 27.72 20.28
CA THR A 93 1.09 28.28 20.16
C THR A 93 1.72 28.04 18.78
N GLY A 94 1.06 27.31 17.87
CA GLY A 94 1.54 27.09 16.49
C GLY A 94 2.60 26.01 16.34
N LYS A 95 2.54 24.97 17.19
CA LYS A 95 3.39 23.77 17.08
C LYS A 95 3.26 23.10 15.71
N THR A 96 2.02 22.91 15.27
CA THR A 96 1.71 22.31 13.96
C THR A 96 2.24 23.16 12.82
N GLU A 97 2.17 24.49 12.93
CA GLU A 97 2.74 25.41 11.93
C GLU A 97 4.27 25.32 11.88
N LEU A 98 4.95 25.18 13.02
CA LEU A 98 6.39 24.93 13.05
C LEU A 98 6.72 23.57 12.43
N ALA A 99 5.95 22.52 12.72
CA ALA A 99 6.12 21.21 12.10
C ALA A 99 5.91 21.25 10.58
N TYR A 100 4.91 22.00 10.09
CA TYR A 100 4.71 22.22 8.64
C TYR A 100 5.92 22.88 8.00
N ARG A 101 6.48 23.90 8.66
CA ARG A 101 7.66 24.61 8.15
C ARG A 101 8.84 23.66 8.00
N ILE A 102 9.13 22.88 9.03
CA ILE A 102 10.24 21.92 9.03
C ILE A 102 10.02 20.78 8.04
N ALA A 103 8.79 20.26 7.93
CA ALA A 103 8.47 19.25 6.94
C ALA A 103 8.68 19.75 5.50
N ASN A 104 8.29 21.00 5.20
CA ASN A 104 8.54 21.58 3.89
C ASN A 104 10.03 21.79 3.64
N GLU A 105 10.80 22.24 4.64
CA GLU A 105 12.26 22.33 4.54
C GLU A 105 12.90 20.95 4.29
N ALA A 106 12.39 19.88 4.91
CA ALA A 106 12.82 18.51 4.65
C ALA A 106 12.53 18.09 3.20
N ARG A 107 11.30 18.31 2.71
CA ARG A 107 10.90 18.00 1.33
C ARG A 107 11.70 18.79 0.29
N GLU A 108 12.07 20.02 0.60
CA GLU A 108 12.93 20.87 -0.25
C GLU A 108 14.42 20.51 -0.15
N GLY A 109 14.79 19.45 0.59
CA GLY A 109 16.17 18.98 0.73
C GLY A 109 17.05 19.84 1.64
N LYS A 110 16.51 20.85 2.33
CA LYS A 110 17.29 21.81 3.17
C LYS A 110 17.80 21.19 4.47
N LEU A 111 17.25 20.04 4.85
CA LEU A 111 17.60 19.32 6.07
C LEU A 111 18.38 18.02 5.81
N GLY A 112 18.62 17.67 4.54
CA GLY A 112 19.30 16.42 4.17
C GLY A 112 18.44 15.16 4.29
N PHE A 113 17.12 15.31 4.43
CA PHE A 113 16.16 14.21 4.34
C PHE A 113 15.72 14.01 2.89
N GLU A 114 15.54 12.76 2.48
CA GLU A 114 15.07 12.44 1.13
C GLU A 114 13.59 12.80 0.94
N ASN A 115 12.78 12.56 1.99
CA ASN A 115 11.34 12.77 1.97
C ASN A 115 10.80 13.09 3.37
N ALA A 116 9.53 13.53 3.41
CA ALA A 116 8.79 13.74 4.65
C ALA A 116 7.45 12.99 4.61
N LEU A 117 7.15 12.26 5.67
CA LEU A 117 5.86 11.60 5.90
C LEU A 117 5.06 12.36 6.95
N TRP A 118 3.87 12.84 6.59
CA TRP A 118 2.98 13.54 7.50
C TRP A 118 1.85 12.63 7.99
N LEU A 119 1.81 12.35 9.29
CA LEU A 119 0.77 11.53 9.91
C LEU A 119 -0.02 12.33 10.93
N ASN A 120 -1.35 12.29 10.81
CA ASN A 120 -2.25 12.77 11.86
C ASN A 120 -2.56 11.61 12.82
N VAL A 121 -2.28 11.82 14.11
CA VAL A 121 -2.39 10.83 15.19
C VAL A 121 -3.43 11.18 16.25
N ASN A 122 -4.27 12.21 16.06
CA ASN A 122 -5.20 12.74 17.08
C ASN A 122 -6.18 11.67 17.63
N ASP A 123 -7.44 11.67 17.18
CA ASP A 123 -8.48 10.77 17.69
C ASP A 123 -8.43 9.39 16.99
N ARG A 124 -7.24 8.95 16.60
CA ARG A 124 -7.03 7.75 15.78
C ARG A 124 -6.32 6.68 16.58
N SER A 125 -6.73 5.43 16.38
CA SER A 125 -6.04 4.28 16.92
C SER A 125 -4.67 4.10 16.25
N ALA A 126 -3.73 3.47 16.96
CA ALA A 126 -2.41 3.14 16.42
C ALA A 126 -2.51 2.34 15.11
N ARG A 127 -3.53 1.48 15.00
CA ARG A 127 -3.79 0.68 13.81
C ARG A 127 -4.20 1.54 12.60
N GLU A 128 -5.09 2.51 12.81
CA GLU A 128 -5.49 3.43 11.74
C GLU A 128 -4.33 4.31 11.26
N VAL A 129 -3.46 4.74 12.19
CA VAL A 129 -2.25 5.49 11.85
C VAL A 129 -1.27 4.62 11.06
N ALA A 130 -1.06 3.37 11.49
CA ALA A 130 -0.17 2.42 10.81
C ALA A 130 -0.65 2.12 9.37
N ARG A 131 -1.94 1.84 9.19
CA ARG A 131 -2.53 1.64 7.85
C ARG A 131 -2.40 2.86 6.96
N GLU A 132 -2.56 4.05 7.51
CA GLU A 132 -2.38 5.28 6.75
C GLU A 132 -0.91 5.48 6.33
N ALA A 133 0.04 5.19 7.22
CA ALA A 133 1.46 5.23 6.87
C ALA A 133 1.80 4.25 5.74
N LEU A 134 1.34 3.00 5.83
CA LEU A 134 1.49 2.00 4.77
C LEU A 134 0.87 2.46 3.45
N ARG A 135 -0.35 3.01 3.50
CA ARG A 135 -1.05 3.54 2.32
C ARG A 135 -0.28 4.69 1.67
N ILE A 136 0.27 5.61 2.46
CA ILE A 136 1.08 6.73 1.92
C ILE A 136 2.39 6.21 1.31
N CYS A 137 3.00 5.18 1.89
CA CYS A 137 4.14 4.48 1.31
C CYS A 137 3.75 3.54 0.16
N GLY A 138 2.48 3.53 -0.28
CA GLY A 138 1.93 2.69 -1.34
C GLY A 138 2.00 1.17 -1.09
N ILE A 139 2.12 0.78 0.18
CA ILE A 139 2.09 -0.62 0.60
C ILE A 139 0.62 -1.02 0.75
N GLN A 140 0.18 -1.96 -0.09
CA GLN A 140 -1.15 -2.54 0.00
C GLN A 140 -1.07 -3.87 0.75
N LEU A 141 -1.83 -3.96 1.84
CA LEU A 141 -2.01 -5.18 2.59
C LEU A 141 -3.33 -5.83 2.23
N ALA A 142 -3.40 -7.15 2.40
CA ALA A 142 -4.64 -7.90 2.26
C ALA A 142 -5.71 -7.35 3.24
N PRO A 143 -7.00 -7.33 2.86
CA PRO A 143 -8.07 -6.85 3.74
C PRO A 143 -8.10 -7.51 5.13
N GLU A 144 -7.72 -8.78 5.18
CA GLU A 144 -7.62 -9.65 6.35
C GLU A 144 -6.31 -9.50 7.14
N ALA A 145 -5.37 -8.66 6.68
CA ALA A 145 -4.09 -8.45 7.36
C ALA A 145 -4.29 -8.02 8.81
N THR A 146 -3.53 -8.65 9.69
CA THR A 146 -3.57 -8.38 11.12
C THR A 146 -2.74 -7.14 11.46
N GLN A 147 -2.93 -6.61 12.67
CA GLN A 147 -2.09 -5.50 13.16
C GLN A 147 -0.60 -5.90 13.24
N SER A 148 -0.31 -7.18 13.49
CA SER A 148 1.07 -7.68 13.53
C SER A 148 1.71 -7.62 12.15
N ASP A 149 0.96 -7.95 11.09
CA ASP A 149 1.44 -7.87 9.70
C ASP A 149 1.68 -6.41 9.31
N GLU A 150 0.76 -5.51 9.69
CA GLU A 150 0.90 -4.06 9.47
C GLU A 150 2.17 -3.48 10.13
N LEU A 151 2.47 -3.90 11.36
CA LEU A 151 3.67 -3.47 12.08
C LEU A 151 4.96 -4.12 11.54
N ALA A 152 4.88 -5.35 11.07
CA ALA A 152 6.02 -6.04 10.48
C ALA A 152 6.47 -5.35 9.18
N GLU A 153 5.52 -4.98 8.32
CA GLU A 153 5.82 -4.23 7.10
C GLU A 153 6.41 -2.85 7.40
N LEU A 154 5.84 -2.11 8.37
CA LEU A 154 6.38 -0.81 8.74
C LEU A 154 7.85 -0.89 9.23
N ARG A 155 8.19 -1.94 9.98
CA ARG A 155 9.57 -2.18 10.45
C ARG A 155 10.53 -2.58 9.33
N HIS A 156 10.02 -3.14 8.24
CA HIS A 156 10.85 -3.45 7.09
C HIS A 156 11.18 -2.18 6.29
N TYR A 157 10.26 -1.21 6.32
CA TYR A 157 10.35 0.01 5.51
C TYR A 157 11.06 1.19 6.19
N PHE A 158 11.15 1.20 7.53
CA PHE A 158 11.81 2.23 8.35
C PHE A 158 12.84 1.62 9.29
#